data_AF-X1ADW3-F1
#
_entry.id   AF-X1ADW3-F1
#
_cell.length_a   1.000
_cell.length_b   1.000
_cell.length_c   1.000
_cell.angle_alpha   90.00
_cell.angle_beta   90.00
_cell.angle_gamma   90.00
#
_symmetry.space_group_name_H-M   'P 1'
#
loop_
_entity.id
_entity.type
_entity.pdbx_description
1 polymer ?
#
loop_
_entity_poly.entity_id
_entity_poly.type
_entity_poly.pdbx_seq_one_letter_code
_entity_poly.pdbx_strand_id
1 'polypeptide(L)'
;ALHDCDDALCAWLDLPPQTNEVARSAILMAGLMALSAESGLPVRLYELGASAGLNLVPDKYGYKFGQLETGAPDARLVLTPEWSGPSPPDAAVSVVGRRGVDLNPLDVTKADDRARMMAYVWADQSERLQRMEAAIETARAEPPKLDQGDAAEWLARQLAQSPGEGVCRVVMHSIAFQYFSPDTRNKIASLMSETGANAGARTPLAWLRFEFDDSSSRKTSLCATLWPGGAEHLLARSDPHVREVKWF
;
A
#
# COMPACT_ATOMS: atom_id res chain seq x y z
N ALA A 1 -32.45 19.84 -14.89
CA ALA A 1 -31.92 19.01 -13.80
C ALA A 1 -30.65 18.29 -14.21
N LEU A 2 -30.66 17.36 -15.17
CA LEU A 2 -29.41 16.73 -15.65
C LEU A 2 -28.51 17.70 -16.43
N HIS A 3 -29.07 18.46 -17.39
CA HIS A 3 -28.32 19.48 -18.15
C HIS A 3 -27.71 20.59 -17.28
N ASP A 4 -28.23 20.81 -16.07
CA ASP A 4 -27.73 21.84 -15.15
C ASP A 4 -26.46 21.37 -14.41
N CYS A 5 -26.11 20.08 -14.55
CA CYS A 5 -24.93 19.46 -13.95
C CYS A 5 -23.87 19.07 -14.99
N ASP A 6 -24.07 19.37 -16.28
CA ASP A 6 -23.22 18.86 -17.38
C ASP A 6 -21.75 19.24 -17.18
N ASP A 7 -21.45 20.50 -16.86
CA ASP A 7 -20.08 20.97 -16.65
C ASP A 7 -19.40 20.25 -15.45
N ALA A 8 -20.15 20.02 -14.36
CA ALA A 8 -19.65 19.35 -13.18
C ALA A 8 -19.44 17.84 -13.41
N LEU A 9 -20.34 17.19 -14.15
CA LEU A 9 -20.25 15.77 -14.49
C LEU A 9 -19.13 15.52 -15.51
N CYS A 10 -18.98 16.36 -16.52
CA CYS A 10 -17.89 16.27 -17.50
C CYS A 10 -16.52 16.41 -16.81
N ALA A 11 -16.34 17.42 -15.96
CA ALA A 11 -15.10 17.60 -15.21
C ALA A 11 -14.81 16.41 -14.27
N TRP A 12 -15.84 15.76 -13.73
CA TRP A 12 -15.68 14.56 -12.89
C TRP A 12 -15.29 13.32 -13.71
N LEU A 13 -15.86 13.16 -14.91
CA LEU A 13 -15.57 12.03 -15.81
C LEU A 13 -14.18 12.10 -16.45
N ASP A 14 -13.57 13.29 -16.53
CA ASP A 14 -12.19 13.47 -17.00
C ASP A 14 -11.14 12.92 -16.02
N LEU A 15 -11.53 12.59 -14.77
CA LEU A 15 -10.64 12.02 -13.77
C LEU A 15 -10.55 10.49 -13.92
N PRO A 16 -9.33 9.91 -13.98
CA PRO A 16 -9.18 8.47 -14.09
C PRO A 16 -9.71 7.76 -12.83
N PRO A 17 -10.28 6.55 -12.95
CA PRO A 17 -10.65 5.75 -11.79
C PRO A 17 -9.45 5.51 -10.86
N GLN A 18 -9.61 5.85 -9.59
CA GLN A 18 -8.58 5.62 -8.56
C GLN A 18 -9.11 4.64 -7.53
N THR A 19 -8.73 3.37 -7.68
CA THR A 19 -9.18 2.30 -6.79
C THR A 19 -8.20 2.12 -5.64
N ASN A 20 -8.50 2.72 -4.49
CA ASN A 20 -7.76 2.51 -3.24
C ASN A 20 -8.29 1.25 -2.50
N GLU A 21 -8.14 0.05 -3.07
CA GLU A 21 -8.64 -1.19 -2.43
C GLU A 21 -7.96 -1.45 -1.07
N VAL A 22 -8.71 -1.23 0.01
CA VAL A 22 -8.23 -1.30 1.40
C VAL A 22 -7.88 -2.72 1.82
N ALA A 23 -8.52 -3.74 1.25
CA ALA A 23 -8.23 -5.14 1.59
C ALA A 23 -6.75 -5.50 1.31
N ARG A 24 -6.07 -4.78 0.41
CA ARG A 24 -4.64 -4.94 0.15
C ARG A 24 -3.76 -4.65 1.36
N SER A 25 -4.23 -3.86 2.33
CA SER A 25 -3.54 -3.68 3.60
C SER A 25 -3.32 -5.00 4.35
N ALA A 26 -4.14 -6.03 4.15
CA ALA A 26 -3.98 -7.34 4.80
C ALA A 26 -2.69 -8.03 4.35
N ILE A 27 -2.52 -8.19 3.03
CA ILE A 27 -1.33 -8.85 2.47
C ILE A 27 -0.07 -7.97 2.64
N LEU A 28 -0.21 -6.64 2.57
CA LEU A 28 0.89 -5.71 2.85
C LEU A 28 1.34 -5.80 4.31
N MET A 29 0.42 -5.87 5.29
CA MET A 29 0.79 -6.04 6.70
C MET A 29 1.52 -7.36 6.92
N ALA A 30 1.05 -8.47 6.36
CA ALA A 30 1.77 -9.75 6.47
C ALA A 30 3.20 -9.67 5.89
N GLY A 31 3.39 -8.95 4.77
CA GLY A 31 4.70 -8.62 4.23
C GLY A 31 5.56 -7.77 5.17
N LEU A 32 4.98 -6.75 5.81
CA LEU A 32 5.67 -5.91 6.79
C LEU A 32 6.06 -6.71 8.05
N MET A 33 5.25 -7.67 8.48
CA MET A 33 5.58 -8.57 9.59
C MET A 33 6.79 -9.44 9.23
N ALA A 34 6.83 -10.00 8.01
CA ALA A 34 7.99 -10.75 7.54
C ALA A 34 9.27 -9.89 7.50
N LEU A 35 9.18 -8.66 6.96
CA LEU A 35 10.30 -7.72 6.93
C LEU A 35 10.75 -7.28 8.34
N SER A 36 9.80 -7.14 9.27
CA SER A 36 10.09 -6.76 10.66
C SER A 36 10.71 -7.91 11.44
N ALA A 37 10.29 -9.15 11.18
CA ALA A 37 10.91 -10.36 11.74
C ALA A 37 12.37 -10.51 11.30
N GLU A 38 12.66 -10.20 10.04
CA GLU A 38 14.01 -10.32 9.48
C GLU A 38 14.93 -9.16 9.89
N SER A 39 14.44 -7.91 9.82
CA SER A 39 15.25 -6.74 10.15
C SER A 39 15.36 -6.44 11.64
N GLY A 40 14.33 -6.79 12.44
CA GLY A 40 14.24 -6.45 13.85
C GLY A 40 14.13 -4.94 14.13
N LEU A 41 13.83 -4.11 13.12
CA LEU A 41 13.81 -2.65 13.21
C LEU A 41 12.41 -2.07 12.96
N PRO A 42 12.07 -0.91 13.54
CA PRO A 42 10.91 -0.15 13.14
C PRO A 42 10.97 0.24 11.66
N VAL A 43 9.80 0.41 11.04
CA VAL A 43 9.64 0.70 9.61
C VAL A 43 9.24 2.15 9.36
N ARG A 44 9.80 2.74 8.30
CA ARG A 44 9.31 3.97 7.68
C ARG A 44 8.76 3.64 6.30
N LEU A 45 7.48 3.94 6.09
CA LEU A 45 6.74 3.52 4.89
C LEU A 45 6.75 4.62 3.81
N TYR A 46 6.98 4.19 2.58
CA TYR A 46 6.83 5.00 1.37
C TYR A 46 5.91 4.26 0.40
N GLU A 47 4.72 4.80 0.12
CA GLU A 47 3.79 4.19 -0.85
C GLU A 47 3.80 4.92 -2.20
N LEU A 48 3.97 4.16 -3.28
CA LEU A 48 3.90 4.67 -4.66
C LEU A 48 2.52 4.40 -5.25
N GLY A 49 1.88 5.43 -5.83
CA GLY A 49 0.49 5.32 -6.32
C GLY A 49 -0.49 5.23 -5.16
N ALA A 50 -0.27 6.06 -4.13
CA ALA A 50 -0.94 5.94 -2.84
C ALA A 50 -2.43 6.34 -2.86
N SER A 51 -2.93 6.98 -3.92
CA SER A 51 -4.31 7.47 -4.01
C SER A 51 -4.71 8.33 -2.79
N ALA A 52 -5.54 7.79 -1.87
CA ALA A 52 -5.96 8.45 -0.63
C ALA A 52 -5.13 8.03 0.60
N GLY A 53 -4.12 7.18 0.41
CA GLY A 53 -3.22 6.69 1.45
C GLY A 53 -3.86 5.68 2.39
N LEU A 54 -4.98 5.05 2.03
CA LEU A 54 -5.65 4.10 2.95
C LEU A 54 -4.82 2.83 3.19
N ASN A 55 -3.90 2.47 2.28
CA ASN A 55 -2.96 1.36 2.49
C ASN A 55 -1.65 1.79 3.15
N LEU A 56 -1.47 3.10 3.38
CA LEU A 56 -0.30 3.68 4.04
C LEU A 56 -0.43 3.71 5.57
N VAL A 57 -1.58 3.32 6.11
CA VAL A 57 -1.87 3.27 7.55
C VAL A 57 -2.14 1.86 8.09
N PRO A 58 -1.37 0.83 7.68
CA PRO A 58 -1.69 -0.56 8.01
C PRO A 58 -1.65 -0.82 9.53
N ASP A 59 -0.83 -0.08 10.28
CA ASP A 59 -0.76 -0.15 11.75
C ASP A 59 -2.03 0.36 12.48
N LYS A 60 -2.99 0.94 11.75
CA LYS A 60 -4.26 1.43 12.31
C LYS A 60 -5.42 0.44 12.13
N TYR A 61 -5.18 -0.67 11.43
CA TYR A 61 -6.19 -1.70 11.19
C TYR A 61 -5.93 -2.94 12.05
N GLY A 62 -6.97 -3.76 12.21
CA GLY A 62 -6.88 -5.10 12.78
C GLY A 62 -6.82 -6.14 11.65
N TYR A 63 -6.27 -7.31 11.96
CA TYR A 63 -6.05 -8.37 10.99
C TYR A 63 -6.32 -9.75 11.58
N LYS A 64 -6.85 -10.64 10.75
CA LYS A 64 -6.94 -12.07 11.05
C LYS A 64 -6.35 -12.89 9.92
N PHE A 65 -5.18 -13.48 10.17
CA PHE A 65 -4.44 -14.33 9.24
C PHE A 65 -4.59 -15.79 9.69
N GLY A 66 -5.72 -16.40 9.32
CA GLY A 66 -6.09 -17.72 9.82
C GLY A 66 -6.39 -17.68 11.33
N GLN A 67 -5.49 -18.25 12.14
CA GLN A 67 -5.61 -18.26 13.61
C GLN A 67 -4.85 -17.12 14.28
N LEU A 68 -4.01 -16.40 13.53
CA LEU A 68 -3.26 -15.26 14.05
C LEU A 68 -4.12 -14.00 13.98
N GLU A 69 -4.33 -13.34 15.12
CA GLU A 69 -4.97 -12.03 15.21
C GLU A 69 -3.93 -10.99 15.61
N THR A 70 -3.86 -9.87 14.89
CA THR A 70 -2.85 -8.82 15.08
C THR A 70 -3.37 -7.46 14.63
N GLY A 71 -2.55 -6.42 14.77
CA GLY A 71 -2.88 -5.04 14.42
C GLY A 71 -3.34 -4.21 15.62
N ALA A 72 -4.06 -3.12 15.35
CA ALA A 72 -4.51 -2.21 16.39
C ALA A 72 -5.63 -2.85 17.26
N PRO A 73 -5.51 -2.85 18.60
CA PRO A 73 -6.48 -3.49 19.49
C PRO A 73 -7.93 -2.98 19.35
N ASP A 74 -8.10 -1.67 19.12
CA ASP A 74 -9.41 -1.00 19.00
C ASP A 74 -9.69 -0.60 17.54
N ALA A 75 -9.21 -1.39 16.58
CA ALA A 75 -9.35 -1.08 15.16
C ALA A 75 -10.83 -1.00 14.75
N ARG A 76 -11.21 0.09 14.09
CA ARG A 76 -12.54 0.24 13.45
C ARG A 76 -12.75 -0.72 12.28
N LEU A 77 -11.65 -1.19 11.70
CA LEU A 77 -11.63 -2.09 10.56
C LEU A 77 -10.74 -3.28 10.88
N VAL A 78 -11.31 -4.48 10.77
CA VAL A 78 -10.58 -5.75 10.84
C VAL A 78 -10.62 -6.41 9.47
N LEU A 79 -9.45 -6.69 8.90
CA LEU A 79 -9.31 -7.34 7.60
C LEU A 79 -9.08 -8.85 7.79
N THR A 80 -9.99 -9.65 7.23
CA THR A 80 -10.05 -11.10 7.46
C THR A 80 -10.07 -11.88 6.14
N PRO A 81 -9.00 -11.84 5.33
CA PRO A 81 -8.95 -12.65 4.11
C PRO A 81 -9.03 -14.14 4.47
N GLU A 82 -9.58 -14.94 3.56
CA GLU A 82 -9.42 -16.40 3.63
C GLU A 82 -7.94 -16.73 3.55
N TRP A 83 -7.43 -17.47 4.54
CA TRP A 83 -5.99 -17.72 4.66
C TRP A 83 -5.66 -19.19 4.44
N SER A 84 -4.65 -19.44 3.61
CA SER A 84 -4.10 -20.77 3.37
C SER A 84 -2.56 -20.73 3.39
N GLY A 85 -1.95 -21.86 3.73
CA GLY A 85 -0.51 -21.94 4.00
C GLY A 85 -0.18 -21.69 5.48
N PRO A 86 1.11 -21.55 5.84
CA PRO A 86 1.50 -21.22 7.20
C PRO A 86 1.03 -19.82 7.60
N SER A 87 0.98 -19.54 8.90
CA SER A 87 0.79 -18.18 9.40
C SER A 87 2.03 -17.33 9.05
N PRO A 88 1.86 -16.01 8.79
CA PRO A 88 3.03 -15.15 8.61
C PRO A 88 3.80 -15.07 9.95
N PRO A 89 5.08 -14.66 9.93
CA PRO A 89 5.84 -14.49 11.16
C PRO A 89 5.11 -13.55 12.13
N ASP A 90 4.91 -13.98 13.37
CA ASP A 90 4.26 -13.16 14.41
C ASP A 90 5.23 -12.12 14.97
N ALA A 91 5.50 -11.09 14.17
CA ALA A 91 6.38 -9.98 14.51
C ALA A 91 5.61 -8.66 14.54
N ALA A 92 5.83 -7.87 15.59
CA ALA A 92 5.24 -6.56 15.72
C ALA A 92 5.80 -5.59 14.67
N VAL A 93 4.91 -4.85 14.01
CA VAL A 93 5.27 -3.80 13.05
C VAL A 93 5.17 -2.43 13.72
N SER A 94 6.32 -1.79 13.96
CA SER A 94 6.38 -0.43 14.52
C SER A 94 6.59 0.60 13.42
N VAL A 95 5.54 1.34 13.06
CA VAL A 95 5.59 2.36 12.00
C VAL A 95 6.01 3.71 12.58
N VAL A 96 7.25 4.14 12.33
CA VAL A 96 7.81 5.41 12.85
C VAL A 96 7.63 6.59 11.90
N GLY A 97 7.14 6.36 10.70
CA GLY A 97 6.84 7.40 9.73
C GLY A 97 6.24 6.83 8.47
N ARG A 98 5.44 7.65 7.77
CA ARG A 98 4.78 7.25 6.53
C ARG A 98 4.64 8.45 5.60
N ARG A 99 4.82 8.24 4.30
CA ARG A 99 4.55 9.24 3.25
C ARG A 99 4.20 8.54 1.95
N GLY A 100 3.25 9.08 1.20
CA GLY A 100 2.84 8.52 -0.09
C GLY A 100 2.97 9.53 -1.22
N VAL A 101 2.95 9.04 -2.45
CA VAL A 101 2.88 9.87 -3.65
C VAL A 101 1.82 9.32 -4.62
N ASP A 102 1.07 10.24 -5.23
CA ASP A 102 0.15 9.94 -6.32
C ASP A 102 0.17 11.10 -7.34
N LEU A 103 -0.26 10.86 -8.58
CA LEU A 103 -0.41 11.93 -9.57
C LEU A 103 -1.59 12.84 -9.21
N ASN A 104 -2.64 12.28 -8.62
CA ASN A 104 -3.86 12.99 -8.22
C ASN A 104 -4.28 12.52 -6.81
N PRO A 105 -3.51 12.84 -5.75
CA PRO A 105 -3.81 12.36 -4.41
C PRO A 105 -5.18 12.84 -3.95
N LEU A 106 -5.87 11.97 -3.22
CA LEU A 106 -7.20 12.19 -2.66
C LEU A 106 -7.09 12.60 -1.19
N ASP A 107 -7.87 13.60 -0.78
CA ASP A 107 -7.89 14.09 0.59
C ASP A 107 -9.13 13.56 1.34
N VAL A 108 -8.92 12.56 2.20
CA VAL A 108 -9.97 11.95 3.02
C VAL A 108 -10.73 12.94 3.91
N THR A 109 -10.16 14.12 4.19
CA THR A 109 -10.82 15.16 4.98
C THR A 109 -11.86 15.96 4.17
N LYS A 110 -11.77 15.96 2.84
CA LYS A 110 -12.71 16.64 1.94
C LYS A 110 -13.90 15.75 1.58
N ALA A 111 -15.10 16.32 1.62
CA ALA A 111 -16.33 15.57 1.34
C ALA A 111 -16.40 15.05 -0.11
N ASP A 112 -15.99 15.87 -1.07
CA ASP A 112 -16.06 15.52 -2.50
C ASP A 112 -15.10 14.39 -2.86
N ASP A 113 -13.91 14.38 -2.27
CA ASP A 113 -12.93 13.31 -2.46
C ASP A 113 -13.43 11.99 -1.87
N ARG A 114 -14.05 12.01 -0.68
CA ARG A 114 -14.71 10.81 -0.11
C ARG A 114 -15.84 10.32 -1.00
N ALA A 115 -16.69 11.21 -1.49
CA ALA A 115 -17.78 10.85 -2.40
C ALA A 115 -17.23 10.19 -3.68
N ARG A 116 -16.13 10.73 -4.24
CA ARG A 116 -15.44 10.15 -5.40
C ARG A 116 -14.90 8.75 -5.09
N MET A 117 -14.26 8.54 -3.95
CA MET A 117 -13.75 7.22 -3.54
C MET A 117 -14.88 6.18 -3.46
N MET A 118 -16.01 6.55 -2.87
CA MET A 118 -17.16 5.67 -2.72
C MET A 118 -17.84 5.36 -4.07
N ALA A 119 -17.85 6.32 -4.99
CA ALA A 119 -18.45 6.15 -6.32
C ALA A 119 -17.76 5.12 -7.21
N TYR A 120 -16.50 4.76 -6.92
CA TYR A 120 -15.78 3.69 -7.64
C TYR A 120 -16.01 2.28 -7.05
N VAL A 121 -16.87 2.17 -6.03
CA VAL A 121 -17.33 0.88 -5.52
C VAL A 121 -18.75 0.64 -6.03
N TRP A 122 -19.02 -0.55 -6.56
CA TRP A 122 -20.33 -0.86 -7.12
C TRP A 122 -21.39 -0.91 -5.99
N ALA A 123 -22.60 -0.44 -6.28
CA ALA A 123 -23.65 -0.27 -5.28
C ALA A 123 -24.11 -1.59 -4.62
N ASP A 124 -23.92 -2.72 -5.30
CA ASP A 124 -24.23 -4.07 -4.80
C ASP A 124 -23.10 -4.66 -3.91
N GLN A 125 -21.98 -3.95 -3.75
CA GLN A 125 -20.82 -4.39 -2.97
C GLN A 125 -20.80 -3.74 -1.58
N SER A 126 -21.87 -3.93 -0.81
CA SER A 126 -22.07 -3.34 0.51
C SER A 126 -20.89 -3.55 1.47
N GLU A 127 -20.29 -4.75 1.49
CA GLU A 127 -19.12 -5.05 2.32
C GLU A 127 -17.89 -4.22 1.93
N ARG A 128 -17.68 -3.98 0.63
CA ARG A 128 -16.58 -3.14 0.13
C ARG A 128 -16.82 -1.67 0.50
N LEU A 129 -18.07 -1.20 0.40
CA LEU A 129 -18.47 0.14 0.82
C LEU A 129 -18.22 0.36 2.32
N GLN A 130 -18.68 -0.57 3.17
CA GLN A 130 -18.48 -0.49 4.63
C GLN A 130 -17.00 -0.50 5.00
N ARG A 131 -16.21 -1.36 4.34
CA ARG A 131 -14.75 -1.39 4.53
C ARG A 131 -14.09 -0.06 4.13
N MET A 132 -14.48 0.50 2.98
CA MET A 132 -13.97 1.79 2.51
C MET A 132 -14.32 2.92 3.50
N GLU A 133 -15.57 2.96 3.97
CA GLU A 133 -16.02 3.96 4.95
C GLU A 133 -15.25 3.85 6.27
N ALA A 134 -15.10 2.65 6.83
CA ALA A 134 -14.33 2.43 8.05
C ALA A 134 -12.85 2.85 7.90
N ALA A 135 -12.25 2.59 6.73
CA ALA A 135 -10.88 2.98 6.43
C ALA A 135 -10.72 4.49 6.29
N ILE A 136 -11.67 5.15 5.61
CA ILE A 136 -11.72 6.61 5.49
C ILE A 136 -11.81 7.24 6.88
N GLU A 137 -12.73 6.78 7.74
CA GLU A 137 -12.87 7.32 9.10
C GLU A 137 -11.62 7.09 9.94
N THR A 138 -10.94 5.95 9.77
CA THR A 138 -9.66 5.67 10.43
C THR A 138 -8.57 6.63 9.96
N ALA A 139 -8.42 6.82 8.65
CA ALA A 139 -7.43 7.73 8.08
C ALA A 139 -7.73 9.20 8.40
N ARG A 140 -8.99 9.61 8.51
CA ARG A 140 -9.37 11.00 8.85
C ARG A 140 -8.92 11.44 10.23
N ALA A 141 -8.78 10.53 11.19
CA ALA A 141 -8.32 10.86 12.53
C ALA A 141 -6.85 11.33 12.53
N GLU A 142 -6.03 10.74 11.66
CA GLU A 142 -4.62 11.09 11.47
C GLU A 142 -4.26 10.91 9.98
N PRO A 143 -4.57 11.90 9.12
CA PRO A 143 -4.40 11.76 7.68
C PRO A 143 -2.94 11.50 7.30
N PRO A 144 -2.65 10.47 6.48
CA PRO A 144 -1.29 10.22 6.02
C PRO A 144 -0.80 11.36 5.14
N LYS A 145 0.49 11.65 5.17
CA LYS A 145 1.10 12.67 4.31
C LYS A 145 1.20 12.15 2.88
N LEU A 146 0.51 12.81 1.97
CA LEU A 146 0.51 12.50 0.54
C LEU A 146 1.08 13.69 -0.23
N ASP A 147 2.01 13.42 -1.14
CA ASP A 147 2.49 14.40 -2.10
C ASP A 147 1.89 14.14 -3.47
N GLN A 148 1.73 15.20 -4.24
CA GLN A 148 1.41 15.11 -5.66
C GLN A 148 2.71 15.04 -6.49
N GLY A 149 2.81 14.06 -7.40
CA GLY A 149 3.93 14.01 -8.36
C GLY A 149 4.21 12.63 -8.97
N ASP A 150 5.21 12.58 -9.85
CA ASP A 150 5.72 11.32 -10.41
C ASP A 150 6.41 10.47 -9.32
N ALA A 151 6.12 9.17 -9.33
CA ALA A 151 6.59 8.23 -8.32
C ALA A 151 8.12 8.08 -8.31
N ALA A 152 8.78 8.06 -9.46
CA ALA A 152 10.23 7.86 -9.54
C ALA A 152 10.98 9.10 -9.06
N GLU A 153 10.60 10.29 -9.53
CA GLU A 153 11.23 11.54 -9.10
C GLU A 153 11.04 11.79 -7.60
N TRP A 154 9.83 11.51 -7.11
CA TRP A 154 9.52 11.63 -5.69
C TRP A 154 10.35 10.65 -4.86
N LEU A 155 10.43 9.39 -5.27
CA LEU A 155 11.18 8.37 -4.54
C LEU A 155 12.67 8.71 -4.48
N ALA A 156 13.26 9.23 -5.55
CA ALA A 156 14.64 9.70 -5.57
C ALA A 156 14.89 10.77 -4.49
N ARG A 157 13.98 11.74 -4.34
CA ARG A 157 14.07 12.75 -3.29
C ARG A 157 13.89 12.18 -1.88
N GLN A 158 13.06 11.15 -1.70
CA GLN A 158 12.89 10.51 -0.39
C GLN A 158 14.11 9.67 0.00
N LEU A 159 14.67 8.90 -0.93
CA LEU A 159 15.79 8.01 -0.65
C LEU A 159 17.14 8.72 -0.55
N ALA A 160 17.27 9.91 -1.14
CA ALA A 160 18.43 10.80 -0.96
C ALA A 160 18.56 11.38 0.46
N GLN A 161 17.47 11.40 1.24
CA GLN A 161 17.52 11.80 2.65
C GLN A 161 18.23 10.73 3.49
N SER A 162 18.86 11.16 4.58
CA SER A 162 19.50 10.23 5.52
C SER A 162 18.47 9.19 6.01
N PRO A 163 18.77 7.88 5.93
CA PRO A 163 17.83 6.81 6.28
C PRO A 163 17.32 6.88 7.73
N GLY A 164 18.09 7.51 8.63
CA GLY A 164 17.90 7.41 10.07
C GLY A 164 18.45 6.09 10.60
N GLU A 165 19.36 6.13 11.57
CA GLU A 165 19.88 4.89 12.17
C GLU A 165 18.79 4.12 12.90
N GLY A 166 18.82 2.80 12.80
CA GLY A 166 17.90 1.90 13.48
C GLY A 166 16.50 1.85 12.86
N VAL A 167 16.34 2.24 11.59
CA VAL A 167 15.05 2.23 10.89
C VAL A 167 15.17 1.51 9.55
N CYS A 168 14.23 0.61 9.27
CA CYS A 168 14.05 0.02 7.95
C CYS A 168 13.17 0.94 7.09
N ARG A 169 13.71 1.42 5.97
CA ARG A 169 12.88 2.13 4.98
C ARG A 169 12.19 1.10 4.09
N VAL A 170 10.87 1.13 4.02
CA VAL A 170 10.07 0.21 3.19
C VAL A 170 9.37 1.00 2.10
N VAL A 171 9.74 0.72 0.85
CA VAL A 171 9.02 1.22 -0.33
C VAL A 171 8.00 0.17 -0.72
N MET A 172 6.74 0.55 -0.81
CA MET A 172 5.64 -0.35 -1.13
C MET A 172 4.72 0.19 -2.22
N HIS A 173 4.09 -0.73 -2.95
CA HIS A 173 3.03 -0.40 -3.90
C HIS A 173 2.13 -1.63 -4.10
N SER A 174 0.86 -1.36 -4.42
CA SER A 174 -0.16 -2.40 -4.52
C SER A 174 -1.06 -2.21 -5.75
N ILE A 175 -0.75 -2.94 -6.81
CA ILE A 175 -1.42 -2.88 -8.13
C ILE A 175 -1.41 -1.43 -8.66
N ALA A 176 -0.29 -0.74 -8.44
CA ALA A 176 -0.06 0.62 -8.93
C ALA A 176 0.97 0.61 -10.07
N PHE A 177 1.93 -0.31 -10.01
CA PHE A 177 3.09 -0.32 -10.90
C PHE A 177 2.71 -0.51 -12.37
N GLN A 178 1.64 -1.26 -12.65
CA GLN A 178 1.12 -1.44 -14.02
C GLN A 178 0.66 -0.14 -14.69
N TYR A 179 0.28 0.87 -13.91
CA TYR A 179 -0.14 2.17 -14.43
C TYR A 179 1.03 3.13 -14.67
N PHE A 180 2.23 2.76 -14.21
CA PHE A 180 3.42 3.58 -14.41
C PHE A 180 3.99 3.36 -15.81
N SER A 181 4.51 4.43 -16.39
CA SER A 181 5.22 4.34 -17.66
C SER A 181 6.40 3.35 -17.55
N PRO A 182 6.81 2.69 -18.66
CA PRO A 182 8.02 1.86 -18.66
C PRO A 182 9.25 2.59 -18.10
N ASP A 183 9.41 3.88 -18.41
CA ASP A 183 10.50 4.72 -17.91
C ASP A 183 10.45 4.92 -16.39
N THR A 184 9.28 5.29 -15.85
CA THR A 184 9.06 5.41 -14.40
C THR A 184 9.37 4.10 -13.67
N ARG A 185 8.90 2.96 -14.20
CA ARG A 185 9.17 1.63 -13.62
C ARG A 185 10.67 1.29 -13.60
N ASN A 186 11.35 1.53 -14.71
CA ASN A 186 12.80 1.28 -14.82
C ASN A 186 13.59 2.16 -13.86
N LYS A 187 13.25 3.46 -13.75
CA LYS A 187 13.87 4.39 -12.81
C LYS A 187 13.70 3.95 -11.35
N ILE A 188 12.49 3.52 -10.96
CA ILE A 188 12.25 2.98 -9.61
C ILE A 188 13.11 1.74 -9.38
N ALA A 189 13.13 0.79 -10.32
CA ALA A 189 13.91 -0.44 -10.18
C ALA A 189 15.42 -0.17 -10.03
N SER A 190 15.98 0.69 -10.88
CA SER A 190 17.38 1.12 -10.81
C SER A 190 17.69 1.80 -9.47
N LEU A 191 16.86 2.76 -9.07
CA LEU A 191 17.04 3.49 -7.82
C LEU A 191 17.00 2.57 -6.58
N MET A 192 16.08 1.60 -6.56
CA MET A 192 15.97 0.64 -5.46
C MET A 192 17.21 -0.26 -5.39
N SER A 193 17.71 -0.73 -6.53
CA SER A 193 18.93 -1.54 -6.60
C SER A 193 20.16 -0.74 -6.14
N GLU A 194 20.35 0.47 -6.66
CA GLU A 194 21.49 1.35 -6.33
C GLU A 194 21.48 1.79 -4.86
N THR A 195 20.31 2.16 -4.34
CA THR A 195 20.18 2.54 -2.92
C THR A 195 20.34 1.32 -2.01
N GLY A 196 19.77 0.18 -2.40
CA GLY A 196 19.86 -1.08 -1.67
C GLY A 196 21.29 -1.61 -1.56
N ALA A 197 22.10 -1.46 -2.61
CA ALA A 197 23.52 -1.82 -2.59
C ALA A 197 24.34 -1.06 -1.52
N ASN A 198 23.86 0.11 -1.10
CA ASN A 198 24.46 0.93 -0.05
C ASN A 198 23.77 0.78 1.32
N ALA A 199 22.73 -0.06 1.42
CA ALA A 199 22.03 -0.29 2.69
C ALA A 199 22.84 -1.20 3.62
N GLY A 200 22.88 -0.84 4.90
CA GLY A 200 23.53 -1.62 5.95
C GLY A 200 22.53 -2.18 6.96
N ALA A 201 22.99 -3.07 7.83
CA ALA A 201 22.14 -3.73 8.83
C ALA A 201 21.41 -2.74 9.77
N ARG A 202 21.96 -1.55 10.01
CA ARG A 202 21.33 -0.49 10.84
C ARG A 202 20.45 0.48 10.06
N THR A 203 20.47 0.43 8.72
CA THR A 203 19.70 1.31 7.84
C THR A 203 19.19 0.52 6.63
N PRO A 204 18.45 -0.59 6.85
CA PRO A 204 18.03 -1.44 5.75
C PRO A 204 17.03 -0.73 4.85
N LEU A 205 16.98 -1.19 3.60
CA LEU A 205 15.99 -0.79 2.61
C LEU A 205 15.18 -2.03 2.24
N ALA A 206 13.87 -1.91 2.14
CA ALA A 206 13.00 -2.96 1.67
C ALA A 206 12.14 -2.46 0.50
N TRP A 207 11.87 -3.36 -0.44
CA TRP A 207 10.91 -3.15 -1.52
C TRP A 207 9.82 -4.22 -1.46
N LEU A 208 8.60 -3.81 -1.07
CA LEU A 208 7.44 -4.69 -0.92
C LEU A 208 6.45 -4.45 -2.05
N ARG A 209 6.24 -5.45 -2.89
CA ARG A 209 5.49 -5.31 -4.16
C ARG A 209 4.31 -6.26 -4.15
N PHE A 210 3.09 -5.73 -4.20
CA PHE A 210 1.90 -6.55 -4.47
C PHE A 210 1.35 -6.20 -5.85
N GLU A 211 1.71 -6.98 -6.87
CA GLU A 211 1.45 -6.65 -8.27
C GLU A 211 0.97 -7.86 -9.06
N PHE A 212 0.43 -7.64 -10.25
CA PHE A 212 0.14 -8.71 -11.20
C PHE A 212 1.44 -9.37 -11.68
N ASP A 213 1.45 -10.70 -11.77
CA ASP A 213 2.63 -11.47 -12.23
C ASP A 213 3.02 -11.11 -13.68
N ASP A 214 2.02 -10.87 -14.53
CA ASP A 214 2.17 -10.34 -15.87
C ASP A 214 0.89 -9.59 -16.29
N SER A 215 0.96 -8.78 -17.34
CA SER A 215 -0.17 -7.94 -17.80
C SER A 215 -1.41 -8.71 -18.29
N SER A 216 -1.28 -9.99 -18.56
CA SER A 216 -2.36 -10.90 -18.98
C SER A 216 -2.84 -11.82 -17.84
N SER A 217 -2.08 -11.89 -16.75
CA SER A 217 -2.34 -12.72 -15.60
C SER A 217 -3.45 -12.11 -14.74
N ARG A 218 -4.34 -12.97 -14.26
CA ARG A 218 -5.28 -12.62 -13.17
C ARG A 218 -4.68 -12.85 -11.78
N LYS A 219 -3.44 -13.32 -11.71
CA LYS A 219 -2.75 -13.66 -10.45
C LYS A 219 -1.91 -12.49 -10.00
N THR A 220 -2.00 -12.21 -8.72
CA THR A 220 -1.16 -11.21 -8.05
C THR A 220 -0.26 -11.89 -7.04
N SER A 221 0.97 -11.41 -6.94
CA SER A 221 1.98 -11.92 -6.02
C SER A 221 2.47 -10.81 -5.10
N LEU A 222 2.72 -11.16 -3.84
CA LEU A 222 3.45 -10.35 -2.89
C LEU A 222 4.91 -10.79 -2.91
N CYS A 223 5.79 -9.91 -3.40
CA CYS A 223 7.23 -10.10 -3.39
C CYS A 223 7.89 -9.07 -2.46
N ALA A 224 8.94 -9.49 -1.76
CA ALA A 224 9.77 -8.62 -0.94
C ALA A 224 11.25 -8.76 -1.34
N THR A 225 11.95 -7.64 -1.37
CA THR A 225 13.42 -7.60 -1.40
C THR A 225 13.90 -6.80 -0.21
N LEU A 226 14.78 -7.36 0.62
CA LEU A 226 15.39 -6.68 1.76
C LEU A 226 16.90 -6.53 1.54
N TRP A 227 17.42 -5.32 1.76
CA TRP A 227 18.85 -5.03 1.78
C TRP A 227 19.30 -4.65 3.19
N PRO A 228 20.52 -5.04 3.62
CA PRO A 228 21.52 -5.81 2.88
C PRO A 228 21.09 -7.25 2.61
N GLY A 229 21.55 -7.84 1.49
CA GLY A 229 21.15 -9.18 1.03
C GLY A 229 20.63 -9.15 -0.40
N GLY A 230 19.58 -8.36 -0.64
CA GLY A 230 19.07 -8.03 -1.98
C GLY A 230 18.40 -9.20 -2.72
N ALA A 231 18.18 -10.33 -2.05
CA ALA A 231 17.43 -11.44 -2.60
C ALA A 231 15.93 -11.10 -2.64
N GLU A 232 15.28 -11.43 -3.75
CA GLU A 232 13.83 -11.35 -3.87
C GLU A 232 13.18 -12.63 -3.33
N HIS A 233 12.13 -12.46 -2.52
CA HIS A 233 11.34 -13.54 -1.95
C HIS A 233 9.88 -13.37 -2.35
N LEU A 234 9.29 -14.42 -2.94
CA LEU A 234 7.85 -14.55 -3.10
C LEU A 234 7.25 -14.96 -1.75
N LEU A 235 6.48 -14.07 -1.13
CA LEU A 235 5.89 -14.29 0.19
C LEU A 235 4.48 -14.88 0.10
N ALA A 236 3.68 -14.41 -0.87
CA ALA A 236 2.29 -14.84 -1.00
C ALA A 236 1.73 -14.65 -2.40
N ARG A 237 0.59 -15.29 -2.66
CA ARG A 237 -0.28 -15.05 -3.82
C ARG A 237 -1.70 -14.76 -3.37
N SER A 238 -2.40 -13.96 -4.16
CA SER A 238 -3.77 -13.54 -3.88
C SER A 238 -4.50 -13.12 -5.17
N ASP A 239 -5.80 -12.85 -5.05
CA ASP A 239 -6.55 -12.10 -6.03
C ASP A 239 -6.39 -10.57 -5.80
N PRO A 240 -6.70 -9.72 -6.80
CA PRO A 240 -6.48 -8.26 -6.69
C PRO A 240 -7.22 -7.54 -5.54
N HIS A 241 -8.25 -8.19 -4.99
CA HIS A 241 -9.06 -7.71 -3.88
C HIS A 241 -8.74 -8.37 -2.54
N VAL A 242 -7.75 -9.26 -2.50
CA VAL A 242 -7.27 -9.92 -1.27
C VAL A 242 -8.39 -10.56 -0.48
N ARG A 243 -9.27 -11.29 -1.19
CA ARG A 243 -10.30 -12.12 -0.58
C ARG A 243 -9.71 -13.43 -0.07
N GLU A 244 -8.75 -13.96 -0.81
CA GLU A 244 -7.98 -15.15 -0.45
C GLU A 244 -6.47 -14.84 -0.46
N VAL A 245 -5.74 -15.36 0.52
CA VAL A 245 -4.27 -15.29 0.59
C VAL A 245 -3.72 -16.69 0.72
N LYS A 246 -2.80 -17.03 -0.18
CA LYS A 246 -1.92 -18.19 -0.03
C LYS A 246 -0.54 -17.70 0.36
N TRP A 247 -0.18 -17.92 1.62
CA TRP A 247 1.12 -17.59 2.17
C TRP A 247 2.10 -18.77 1.98
N PHE A 248 3.39 -18.47 1.82
CA PHE A 248 4.45 -19.45 1.59
C PHE A 248 5.47 -19.50 2.73
#